data_AF-A0A6M3MG64-F1
#
_entry.id   AF-A0A6M3MG64-F1
#
_cell.length_a   1.000
_cell.length_b   1.000
_cell.length_c   1.000
_cell.angle_alpha   90.00
_cell.angle_beta   90.00
_cell.angle_gamma   90.00
#
_symmetry.space_group_name_H-M   'P 1'
#
loop_
_entity.id
_entity.type
_entity.pdbx_description
1 polymer ?
#
loop_
_entity_poly.entity_id
_entity_poly.type
_entity_poly.pdbx_seq_one_letter_code
_entity_poly.pdbx_strand_id
1 'polypeptide(L)'
;MAEEDAIFVASRVSDLPTPYVPAFKVPCSVCGEDVWISEDMEKYWSQMKIFCTVCALKLTSESEGPHKIEIVPENIRGIIKYFFRGEKVDE
;
A
#
# COMPACT_ATOMS: atom_id res chain seq x y z
N MET A 1 2.42 -25.73 9.55
CA MET A 1 1.58 -24.53 9.36
C MET A 1 2.40 -23.64 8.44
N ALA A 2 1.99 -23.46 7.19
CA ALA A 2 2.76 -22.68 6.23
C ALA A 2 2.71 -21.21 6.70
N GLU A 3 3.86 -20.61 6.94
CA GLU A 3 3.99 -19.18 7.17
C GLU A 3 3.44 -18.47 5.92
N GLU A 4 2.29 -17.80 6.07
CA GLU A 4 1.73 -16.99 5.01
C GLU A 4 2.61 -15.74 4.87
N ASP A 5 3.48 -15.70 3.85
CA ASP A 5 4.31 -14.53 3.50
C ASP A 5 3.39 -13.31 3.29
N ALA A 6 3.25 -12.45 4.30
CA ALA A 6 2.51 -11.21 4.18
C ALA A 6 3.26 -10.24 3.25
N ILE A 7 2.54 -9.66 2.28
CA ILE A 7 3.08 -8.68 1.34
C ILE A 7 2.48 -7.30 1.60
N PHE A 8 3.29 -6.26 1.47
CA PHE A 8 2.83 -4.88 1.53
C PHE A 8 2.56 -4.36 0.12
N VAL A 9 1.33 -3.91 -0.15
CA VAL A 9 0.92 -3.45 -1.49
C VAL A 9 0.86 -1.93 -1.53
N ALA A 10 1.52 -1.34 -2.51
CA ALA A 10 1.63 0.10 -2.70
C ALA A 10 1.44 0.53 -4.16
N SER A 11 1.06 1.79 -4.37
CA SER A 11 0.87 2.36 -5.72
C SER A 11 2.19 2.82 -6.33
N ARG A 12 2.35 2.66 -7.65
CA ARG A 12 3.55 3.14 -8.35
C ARG A 12 3.60 4.66 -8.40
N VAL A 13 4.82 5.19 -8.42
CA VAL A 13 5.04 6.62 -8.67
C VAL A 13 4.57 7.01 -10.07
N SER A 14 4.67 6.13 -11.06
CA SER A 14 4.19 6.38 -12.43
C SER A 14 2.67 6.60 -12.51
N ASP A 15 1.91 5.90 -11.66
CA ASP A 15 0.44 5.97 -11.63
C ASP A 15 -0.03 7.19 -10.82
N LEU A 16 0.72 7.56 -9.79
CA LEU A 16 0.46 8.70 -8.91
C LEU A 16 1.74 9.53 -8.77
N PRO A 17 2.05 10.46 -9.70
CA PRO A 17 3.34 11.18 -9.69
C PRO A 17 3.53 12.11 -8.50
N THR A 18 2.44 12.59 -7.91
CA THR A 18 2.45 13.44 -6.71
C THR A 18 1.98 12.62 -5.50
N PRO A 19 2.78 12.55 -4.42
CA PRO A 19 2.37 11.81 -3.24
C PRO A 19 1.23 12.55 -2.54
N TYR A 20 0.18 11.79 -2.18
CA TYR A 20 -0.99 12.31 -1.47
C TYR A 20 -0.75 12.43 0.05
N VAL A 21 0.22 11.72 0.59
CA VAL A 21 0.67 11.81 1.99
C VAL A 21 2.20 11.89 2.00
N PRO A 22 2.86 12.38 3.07
CA PRO A 22 4.31 12.23 3.21
C PRO A 22 4.70 10.77 2.97
N ALA A 23 5.56 10.54 1.98
CA ALA A 23 5.84 9.22 1.47
C ALA A 23 7.27 9.08 0.96
N PHE A 24 7.83 7.89 1.17
CA PHE A 24 9.11 7.46 0.61
C PHE A 24 8.91 6.76 -0.73
N LYS A 25 9.93 6.86 -1.58
CA LYS A 25 10.06 6.03 -2.79
C LYS A 25 10.83 4.78 -2.45
N VAL A 26 10.24 3.62 -2.69
CA VAL A 26 10.87 2.32 -2.48
C VAL A 26 10.64 1.46 -3.72
N PRO A 27 11.63 0.67 -4.18
CA PRO A 27 11.43 -0.19 -5.34
C PRO A 27 10.50 -1.37 -5.04
N CYS A 28 9.64 -1.70 -5.99
CA CYS A 28 8.86 -2.94 -5.99
C CYS A 28 9.78 -4.16 -6.04
N SER A 29 9.57 -5.13 -5.14
CA SER A 29 10.37 -6.35 -5.03
C SER A 29 10.27 -7.29 -6.24
N VAL A 30 9.29 -7.07 -7.14
CA VAL A 30 9.07 -7.92 -8.32
C VAL A 30 9.55 -7.25 -9.61
N CYS A 31 9.10 -6.03 -9.88
CA CYS A 31 9.36 -5.36 -11.16
C CYS A 31 10.38 -4.22 -11.06
N GLY A 32 10.87 -3.87 -9.87
CA GLY A 32 11.85 -2.80 -9.66
C GLY A 32 11.30 -1.38 -9.75
N GLU A 33 10.10 -1.17 -10.30
CA GLU A 33 9.43 0.14 -10.37
C GLU A 33 9.26 0.78 -8.98
N ASP A 34 9.46 2.10 -8.90
CA ASP A 34 9.27 2.86 -7.66
C ASP A 34 7.79 2.91 -7.26
N VAL A 35 7.53 2.70 -5.97
CA VAL A 35 6.21 2.84 -5.34
C VAL A 35 6.25 3.87 -4.21
N TRP A 36 5.11 4.50 -3.95
CA TRP A 36 4.93 5.39 -2.80
C TRP A 36 4.54 4.60 -1.56
N ILE A 37 5.26 4.83 -0.46
CA ILE A 37 4.93 4.25 0.83
C ILE A 37 4.85 5.35 1.88
N SER A 38 3.75 5.35 2.65
CA SER A 38 3.56 6.30 3.73
C SER A 38 4.64 6.12 4.81
N GLU A 39 5.23 7.23 5.26
CA GLU A 39 6.24 7.23 6.33
C GLU A 39 5.66 6.63 7.63
N ASP A 40 4.40 6.92 7.92
CA ASP A 40 3.67 6.43 9.10
C ASP A 40 3.52 4.88 9.15
N MET A 41 3.82 4.19 8.05
CA MET A 41 3.68 2.73 7.93
C MET A 41 5.01 1.97 8.02
N GLU A 42 6.12 2.64 8.35
CA GLU A 42 7.46 2.03 8.41
C GLU A 42 7.53 0.73 9.21
N LYS A 43 6.85 0.67 10.35
CA LYS A 43 6.76 -0.54 11.18
C LYS A 43 6.21 -1.78 10.47
N TYR A 44 5.43 -1.60 9.41
CA TYR A 44 4.81 -2.70 8.65
C TYR A 44 5.64 -3.07 7.43
N TRP A 45 5.98 -2.10 6.59
CA TRP A 45 6.64 -2.39 5.33
C TRP A 45 8.13 -2.75 5.49
N SER A 46 8.78 -2.34 6.58
CA SER A 46 10.19 -2.71 6.85
C SER A 46 10.40 -4.20 7.10
N GLN A 47 9.33 -4.93 7.42
CA GLN A 47 9.37 -6.36 7.72
C GLN A 47 8.76 -7.23 6.60
N MET A 48 8.23 -6.61 5.55
CA MET A 48 7.45 -7.29 4.50
C MET A 48 8.03 -7.02 3.12
N LYS A 49 7.80 -7.93 2.18
CA LYS A 49 8.13 -7.66 0.77
C LYS A 49 7.14 -6.63 0.21
N ILE A 50 7.65 -5.64 -0.51
CA ILE A 50 6.86 -4.53 -1.06
C ILE A 50 6.53 -4.83 -2.52
N PHE A 51 5.24 -4.81 -2.84
CA PHE A 51 4.71 -5.11 -4.17
C PHE A 51 3.95 -3.90 -4.69
N CYS A 52 4.16 -3.56 -5.97
CA CYS A 52 3.26 -2.62 -6.63
C CYS A 52 1.88 -3.27 -6.86
N THR A 53 0.82 -2.46 -6.90
CA THR A 53 -0.56 -2.92 -7.13
C THR A 53 -0.69 -3.86 -8.33
N VAL A 54 0.00 -3.57 -9.45
CA VAL A 54 -0.03 -4.41 -10.65
C VAL A 54 0.58 -5.80 -10.40
N CYS A 55 1.71 -5.88 -9.68
CA CYS A 55 2.35 -7.15 -9.36
C CYS A 55 1.52 -7.95 -8.34
N ALA A 56 0.93 -7.27 -7.36
CA ALA A 56 0.04 -7.91 -6.38
C ALA A 56 -1.22 -8.47 -7.07
N LEU A 57 -1.82 -7.73 -8.02
CA LEU A 57 -2.98 -8.20 -8.77
C LEU A 57 -2.67 -9.44 -9.62
N LYS A 58 -1.47 -9.52 -10.23
CA LYS A 58 -1.03 -10.72 -10.96
C LYS A 58 -0.97 -11.95 -10.05
N LEU A 59 -0.39 -11.82 -8.86
CA LEU A 59 -0.38 -12.90 -7.87
C LEU A 59 -1.79 -13.41 -7.55
N THR A 60 -2.74 -12.49 -7.35
CA THR A 60 -4.14 -12.86 -7.05
C THR A 60 -4.91 -13.37 -8.27
N SER A 61 -4.44 -13.06 -9.48
CA SER A 61 -5.06 -13.53 -10.73
C SER A 61 -4.53 -14.91 -11.16
N GLU A 62 -3.29 -15.23 -10.79
CA GLU A 62 -2.64 -16.51 -11.08
C GLU A 62 -2.89 -17.55 -9.97
N SER A 63 -3.28 -17.12 -8.76
CA SER A 63 -3.57 -18.03 -7.65
C SER A 63 -5.06 -18.37 -7.59
N GLU A 64 -5.42 -19.60 -7.93
CA GLU A 64 -6.77 -20.13 -7.70
C GLU A 64 -6.97 -20.42 -6.19
N GLY A 65 -7.45 -19.44 -5.42
CA GLY A 65 -7.82 -19.65 -4.01
C GLY A 65 -8.30 -18.39 -3.28
N PRO A 66 -9.00 -18.54 -2.13
CA PRO A 66 -9.43 -17.39 -1.33
C PRO A 66 -8.22 -16.72 -0.66
N HIS A 67 -7.94 -15.47 -1.03
CA HIS A 67 -6.93 -14.65 -0.36
C HIS A 67 -7.52 -13.91 0.84
N LYS A 68 -6.82 -13.95 1.98
CA LYS A 68 -7.17 -13.14 3.16
C LYS A 68 -6.53 -11.76 3.02
N ILE A 69 -7.34 -10.73 2.79
CA ILE A 69 -6.89 -9.33 2.78
C ILE A 69 -7.04 -8.78 4.20
N GLU A 70 -5.94 -8.51 4.88
CA GLU A 70 -5.96 -7.80 6.16
C GLU A 70 -5.74 -6.31 5.95
N ILE A 71 -6.80 -5.53 6.18
CA ILE A 71 -6.72 -4.08 6.21
C ILE A 71 -6.37 -3.66 7.64
N VAL A 72 -5.15 -3.17 7.85
CA VAL A 72 -4.73 -2.66 9.16
C VAL A 72 -5.53 -1.39 9.48
N PRO A 73 -6.26 -1.31 10.61
CA PRO A 73 -7.12 -0.16 10.94
C PRO A 73 -6.41 1.20 10.96
N GLU A 74 -5.10 1.19 11.26
CA GLU A 74 -4.26 2.39 11.22
C GLU A 74 -4.12 2.96 9.79
N ASN A 75 -4.20 2.13 8.74
CA ASN A 75 -4.23 2.59 7.34
C ASN A 75 -5.49 3.41 7.04
N ILE A 76 -6.64 2.98 7.58
CA ILE A 76 -7.91 3.66 7.36
C ILE A 76 -7.87 5.05 8.00
N ARG A 77 -7.24 5.20 9.17
CA ARG A 77 -7.14 6.49 9.86
C ARG A 77 -6.34 7.54 9.07
N GLY A 78 -5.27 7.14 8.36
CA GLY A 78 -4.50 8.05 7.51
C GLY A 78 -5.33 8.56 6.32
N ILE A 79 -6.07 7.66 5.68
CA ILE A 79 -6.98 7.98 4.56
C ILE A 79 -8.11 8.90 5.04
N ILE A 80 -8.81 8.53 6.12
CA ILE A 80 -9.88 9.34 6.72
C ILE A 80 -9.37 10.73 7.10
N LYS A 81 -8.22 10.84 7.80
CA LYS A 81 -7.68 12.15 8.20
C LYS A 81 -7.41 13.07 7.04
N TYR A 82 -7.03 12.56 5.87
CA TYR A 82 -6.78 13.40 4.71
C TYR A 82 -8.08 13.74 3.97
N PHE A 83 -8.99 12.79 3.76
CA PHE A 83 -10.28 13.04 3.10
C PHE A 83 -11.14 14.04 3.88
N PHE A 84 -11.21 13.92 5.21
CA PHE A 84 -11.98 14.85 6.06
C PHE A 84 -11.27 16.17 6.36
N ARG A 85 -10.00 16.35 5.94
CA ARG A 85 -9.32 17.65 6.00
C ARG A 85 -9.66 18.55 4.81
N GLY A 86 -10.29 17.99 3.77
CA GLY A 86 -10.78 18.73 2.60
C GLY A 86 -12.22 19.22 2.73
N GLU A 87 -13.01 18.68 3.65
CA GLU A 87 -14.31 19.25 4.00
C GLU A 87 -14.08 20.41 4.98
N LYS A 88 -13.91 21.62 4.44
CA LYS A 88 -14.52 22.77 5.09
C LYS A 88 -16.01 22.45 5.15
N VAL A 89 -16.47 22.04 6.33
CA VAL A 89 -17.87 22.16 6.69
C VAL A 89 -18.08 23.66 6.83
N ASP A 90 -18.46 24.31 5.73
CA ASP A 90 -19.05 25.64 5.77
C ASP A 90 -20.33 25.52 6.62
N GLU A 91 -20.29 26.14 7.80
CA GLU A 91 -21.43 26.34 8.70
C GLU A 91 -22.29 27.52 8.23
#